data_AF-A0A397EIN0-F1
#
_entry.id   AF-A0A397EIN0-F1
#
_cell.length_a   1.000
_cell.length_b   1.000
_cell.length_c   1.000
_cell.angle_alpha   90.00
_cell.angle_beta   90.00
_cell.angle_gamma   90.00
#
_symmetry.space_group_name_H-M   'P 1'
#
loop_
_entity.id
_entity.type
_entity.pdbx_description
1 polymer ?
#
loop_
_entity_poly.entity_id
_entity_poly.type
_entity_poly.pdbx_seq_one_letter_code
_entity_poly.pdbx_strand_id
1 'polypeptide(L)'
;IGVAAPTLSGDVADVSDLKPCGKVVGIVQRNWRRYCGSIEPVAAQTTATTNVLFVPVDRKIPKIRMITRQHDTLLDKRIVVAIDSWPVDSRFPLGHYVKTLGVIGDKETETQVLLLEHDIPCQQFSDKVLKCLPPADWTITPENSKGRTDLRHLPVLLPNGHIEVGVHIADVTHFVEAGSALDLEAADRGTSTYLVDKRLDMLPGFLTTQLCSLTSTDDHFAFSVLWELKIEGNEVRVILCVHVIDVSFCKSIIRSIASLSYGEAQVLLDDPASGSSYLQASSATPSKADKKLTLGSGIKTLNDIAMRLKAKRIQAG
;
A
#
# COMPACT_ATOMS: atom_id res chain seq x y z
N ILE A 1 3.27 -2.43 -36.91
CA ILE A 1 4.53 -1.72 -36.56
C ILE A 1 5.39 -1.75 -37.81
N GLY A 2 5.47 -0.65 -38.55
CA GLY A 2 6.31 -0.55 -39.74
C GLY A 2 7.72 -0.17 -39.32
N VAL A 3 8.70 -1.05 -39.55
CA VAL A 3 10.11 -0.71 -39.41
C VAL A 3 10.48 0.13 -40.64
N ALA A 4 10.52 1.45 -40.48
CA ALA A 4 11.05 2.32 -41.52
C ALA A 4 12.58 2.08 -41.61
N ALA A 5 13.09 1.93 -42.84
CA ALA A 5 14.52 1.83 -43.07
C ALA A 5 15.23 3.11 -42.56
N PRO A 6 16.38 2.98 -41.88
CA PRO A 6 17.10 4.14 -41.35
C PRO A 6 17.47 5.08 -42.50
N THR A 7 16.94 6.31 -42.46
CA THR A 7 17.25 7.34 -43.45
C THR A 7 18.49 8.08 -42.97
N LEU A 8 19.69 7.65 -43.42
CA LEU A 8 20.94 8.36 -43.16
C LEU A 8 20.95 9.65 -43.98
N SER A 9 20.75 10.80 -43.33
CA SER A 9 20.89 12.11 -43.94
C SER A 9 22.33 12.60 -43.76
N GLY A 10 23.19 12.36 -44.76
CA GLY A 10 24.55 12.93 -44.86
C GLY A 10 25.69 11.94 -44.60
N ASP A 11 26.88 12.28 -45.11
CA ASP A 11 28.15 11.58 -44.87
C ASP A 11 28.54 11.72 -43.38
N VAL A 12 28.21 10.72 -42.57
CA VAL A 12 28.59 10.67 -41.15
C VAL A 12 29.79 9.74 -40.99
N ALA A 13 30.90 10.29 -40.51
CA ALA A 13 32.21 9.65 -40.45
C ALA A 13 32.41 8.63 -39.31
N ASP A 14 31.41 8.39 -38.45
CA ASP A 14 31.52 7.39 -37.38
C ASP A 14 30.17 6.76 -37.01
N VAL A 15 30.02 5.45 -37.24
CA VAL A 15 28.73 4.74 -37.13
C VAL A 15 28.44 4.28 -35.69
N SER A 16 29.46 4.22 -34.83
CA SER A 16 29.33 3.72 -33.44
C SER A 16 28.55 4.64 -32.50
N ASP A 17 28.49 5.94 -32.80
CA ASP A 17 27.82 6.94 -31.96
C ASP A 17 26.41 7.33 -32.45
N LEU A 18 25.94 6.72 -33.55
CA LEU A 18 24.62 7.00 -34.10
C LEU A 18 23.51 6.35 -33.25
N LYS A 19 22.63 7.20 -32.70
CA LYS A 19 21.42 6.76 -31.99
C LYS A 19 20.24 6.69 -32.96
N PRO A 20 19.40 5.64 -32.89
CA PRO A 20 18.21 5.55 -33.74
C PRO A 20 17.23 6.69 -33.44
N CYS A 21 16.84 7.43 -34.48
CA CYS A 21 15.85 8.50 -34.41
C CYS A 21 14.60 8.13 -35.21
N GLY A 22 13.43 8.59 -34.74
CA GLY A 22 12.15 8.32 -35.39
C GLY A 22 11.26 9.56 -35.46
N LYS A 23 10.32 9.56 -36.42
CA LYS A 23 9.26 10.57 -36.54
C LYS A 23 7.90 9.91 -36.37
N VAL A 24 7.03 10.52 -35.57
CA VAL A 24 5.64 10.06 -35.41
C VAL A 24 4.88 10.37 -36.69
N VAL A 25 4.35 9.34 -37.34
CA VAL A 25 3.57 9.45 -38.60
C VAL A 25 2.07 9.24 -38.39
N GLY A 26 1.68 8.66 -37.27
CA GLY A 26 0.28 8.37 -36.96
C GLY A 26 0.10 7.92 -35.52
N ILE A 27 -1.12 8.07 -35.01
CA ILE A 27 -1.51 7.66 -33.66
C ILE A 27 -2.51 6.51 -33.81
N VAL A 28 -2.13 5.31 -33.36
CA VAL A 28 -2.99 4.12 -33.44
C VAL A 28 -4.13 4.20 -32.43
N GLN A 29 -3.80 4.54 -31.18
CA GLN A 29 -4.74 4.67 -30.09
C GLN A 29 -4.36 5.87 -29.24
N ARG A 30 -5.35 6.71 -28.93
CA ARG A 30 -5.18 7.81 -27.98
C ARG A 30 -5.56 7.32 -26.59
N ASN A 31 -4.75 7.66 -25.61
CA ASN A 31 -5.04 7.40 -24.20
C ASN A 31 -5.15 8.73 -23.47
N TRP A 32 -6.22 9.48 -23.76
CA TRP A 32 -6.49 10.74 -23.08
C TRP A 32 -7.17 10.49 -21.76
N ARG A 33 -6.79 11.29 -20.77
CA ARG A 33 -7.39 11.30 -19.45
C ARG A 33 -7.86 12.71 -19.11
N ARG A 34 -8.47 12.84 -17.94
CA ARG A 34 -8.78 14.14 -17.36
C ARG A 34 -7.51 14.70 -16.74
N TYR A 35 -7.19 15.96 -17.03
CA TYR A 35 -6.00 16.64 -16.53
C TYR A 35 -6.40 17.73 -15.54
N CYS A 36 -5.67 17.82 -14.44
CA CYS A 36 -5.81 18.85 -13.43
C CYS A 36 -4.82 19.99 -13.70
N GLY A 37 -5.22 21.22 -13.40
CA GLY A 37 -4.40 22.39 -13.70
C GLY A 37 -5.06 23.70 -13.34
N SER A 38 -4.47 24.79 -13.81
CA SER A 38 -4.97 26.15 -13.61
C SER A 38 -4.99 26.90 -14.93
N ILE A 39 -5.68 28.03 -14.91
CA ILE A 39 -5.73 28.95 -16.04
C ILE A 39 -4.50 29.84 -16.04
N GLU A 40 -3.93 30.12 -17.21
CA GLU A 40 -2.93 31.18 -17.35
C GLU A 40 -3.62 32.54 -17.21
N PRO A 41 -3.14 33.43 -16.32
CA PRO A 41 -3.73 34.76 -16.17
C PRO A 41 -3.50 35.57 -17.44
N VAL A 42 -4.57 35.86 -18.17
CA VAL A 42 -4.56 36.73 -19.35
C VAL A 42 -5.21 38.06 -18.97
N ALA A 43 -4.66 39.18 -19.45
CA ALA A 43 -5.27 40.49 -19.28
C ALA A 43 -6.72 40.47 -19.81
N ALA A 44 -7.66 40.85 -18.94
CA ALA A 44 -9.10 40.72 -19.17
C ALA A 44 -9.52 41.33 -20.53
N GLN A 45 -10.08 40.50 -21.40
CA GLN A 45 -10.83 40.96 -22.57
C GLN A 45 -12.32 40.91 -22.23
N THR A 46 -13.00 42.05 -22.41
CA THR A 46 -14.41 42.36 -22.13
C THR A 46 -15.43 41.64 -23.01
N THR A 47 -15.12 40.42 -23.48
CA THR A 47 -15.98 39.63 -24.37
C THR A 47 -16.66 38.50 -23.62
N ALA A 48 -17.91 38.18 -24.01
CA ALA A 48 -18.76 37.18 -23.34
C ALA A 48 -18.22 35.73 -23.38
N THR A 49 -17.26 35.44 -24.25
CA THR A 49 -16.56 34.14 -24.35
C THR A 49 -15.09 34.41 -24.57
N THR A 50 -14.23 33.90 -23.68
CA THR A 50 -12.79 34.14 -23.74
C THR A 50 -12.08 32.84 -24.14
N ASN A 51 -11.14 32.95 -25.08
CA ASN A 51 -10.22 31.87 -25.39
C ASN A 51 -9.08 31.91 -24.38
N VAL A 52 -8.92 30.82 -23.63
CA VAL A 52 -8.03 30.75 -22.48
C VAL A 52 -7.07 29.57 -22.64
N LEU A 53 -5.84 29.73 -22.17
CA LEU A 53 -4.87 28.65 -22.07
C LEU A 53 -4.91 28.04 -20.67
N PHE A 54 -5.17 26.74 -20.63
CA PHE A 54 -5.07 25.91 -19.45
C PHE A 54 -3.65 25.33 -19.35
N VAL A 55 -3.08 25.41 -18.15
CA VAL A 55 -1.76 24.90 -17.81
C VAL A 55 -1.96 23.67 -16.93
N PRO A 56 -1.73 22.45 -17.45
CA PRO A 56 -1.76 21.22 -16.67
C PRO A 56 -0.68 21.21 -15.58
N VAL A 57 -0.92 20.47 -14.49
CA VAL A 57 0.10 20.23 -13.44
C VAL A 57 1.25 19.39 -13.97
N ASP A 58 0.95 18.38 -14.80
CA ASP A 58 1.98 17.59 -15.48
C ASP A 58 2.66 18.40 -16.59
N ARG A 59 3.93 18.73 -16.38
CA ARG A 59 4.76 19.49 -17.32
C ARG A 59 5.02 18.75 -18.64
N LYS A 60 4.76 17.44 -18.72
CA LYS A 60 4.87 16.65 -19.95
C LYS A 60 3.71 16.95 -20.91
N ILE A 61 2.59 17.47 -20.40
CA ILE A 61 1.41 17.77 -21.20
C ILE A 61 1.48 19.23 -21.67
N PRO A 62 1.26 19.49 -22.98
CA PRO A 62 1.23 20.86 -23.49
C PRO A 62 0.03 21.64 -22.93
N LYS A 63 0.13 22.97 -22.97
CA LYS A 63 -1.00 23.85 -22.64
C LYS A 63 -2.20 23.51 -23.52
N ILE A 64 -3.40 23.54 -22.94
CA ILE A 64 -4.65 23.19 -23.63
C ILE A 64 -5.44 24.48 -23.87
N ARG A 65 -5.96 24.67 -25.08
CA ARG A 65 -6.86 25.80 -25.36
C ARG A 65 -8.29 25.40 -25.02
N MET A 66 -8.96 26.24 -24.25
CA MET A 66 -10.37 26.07 -23.90
C MET A 66 -11.14 27.38 -24.08
N ILE A 67 -12.44 27.26 -24.27
CA ILE A 67 -13.35 28.40 -24.40
C ILE A 67 -14.25 28.40 -23.17
N THR A 68 -14.26 29.49 -22.41
CA THR A 68 -15.11 29.61 -21.23
C THR A 68 -15.71 31.01 -21.10
N ARG A 69 -16.89 31.09 -20.49
CA ARG A 69 -17.54 32.34 -20.08
C ARG A 69 -17.20 32.72 -18.64
N GLN A 70 -16.67 31.77 -17.87
CA GLN A 70 -16.43 31.91 -16.42
C GLN A 70 -14.95 32.14 -16.11
N HIS A 71 -14.27 32.97 -16.91
CA HIS A 71 -12.83 33.22 -16.74
C HIS A 71 -12.50 33.70 -15.31
N ASP A 72 -13.22 34.72 -14.84
CA ASP A 72 -12.91 35.39 -13.57
C ASP A 72 -13.15 34.50 -12.35
N THR A 73 -14.07 33.53 -12.45
CA THR A 73 -14.37 32.58 -11.36
C THR A 73 -13.35 31.44 -11.27
N LEU A 74 -12.68 31.13 -12.38
CA LEU A 74 -11.79 29.97 -12.52
C LEU A 74 -10.31 30.33 -12.40
N LEU A 75 -9.96 31.62 -12.43
CA LEU A 75 -8.56 32.10 -12.46
C LEU A 75 -7.76 31.64 -11.23
N ASP A 76 -8.34 31.75 -10.04
CA ASP A 76 -7.69 31.35 -8.78
C ASP A 76 -8.01 29.92 -8.33
N LYS A 77 -8.50 29.08 -9.25
CA LYS A 77 -8.98 27.73 -8.93
C LYS A 77 -8.25 26.64 -9.70
N ARG A 78 -8.12 25.49 -9.05
CA ARG A 78 -7.75 24.23 -9.69
C ARG A 78 -8.97 23.66 -10.41
N ILE A 79 -8.80 23.37 -11.70
CA ILE A 79 -9.86 22.85 -12.57
C ILE A 79 -9.40 21.57 -13.25
N VAL A 80 -10.38 20.80 -13.70
CA VAL A 80 -10.19 19.57 -14.47
C VAL A 80 -10.64 19.82 -15.90
N VAL A 81 -9.78 19.51 -16.87
CA VAL A 81 -10.00 19.68 -18.31
C VAL A 81 -9.78 18.35 -19.01
N ALA A 82 -10.63 18.05 -19.99
CA ALA A 82 -10.45 16.91 -20.89
C ALA A 82 -10.09 17.40 -22.30
N ILE A 83 -9.20 16.67 -22.97
CA ILE A 83 -8.80 16.95 -24.36
C ILE A 83 -9.81 16.30 -25.31
N ASP A 84 -10.28 17.05 -26.30
CA ASP A 84 -11.27 16.59 -27.30
C ASP A 84 -10.64 16.33 -28.66
N SER A 85 -9.80 17.25 -29.13
CA SER A 85 -9.16 17.15 -30.44
C SER A 85 -7.87 17.94 -30.49
N TRP A 86 -6.96 17.52 -31.37
CA TRP A 86 -5.78 18.31 -31.71
C TRP A 86 -5.73 18.49 -33.22
N PRO A 87 -6.33 19.57 -33.74
CA PRO A 87 -6.29 19.94 -35.15
C PRO A 87 -4.87 20.30 -35.62
N VAL A 88 -4.55 20.05 -36.89
CA VAL A 88 -3.21 20.23 -37.46
C VAL A 88 -2.81 21.72 -37.58
N ASP A 89 -3.80 22.60 -37.76
CA ASP A 89 -3.66 24.05 -37.78
C ASP A 89 -3.39 24.64 -36.38
N SER A 90 -3.59 23.86 -35.32
CA SER A 90 -3.48 24.34 -33.96
C SER A 90 -2.19 23.88 -33.26
N ARG A 91 -1.44 24.86 -32.74
CA ARG A 91 -0.26 24.58 -31.89
C ARG A 91 -0.61 23.92 -30.55
N PHE A 92 -1.84 24.12 -30.05
CA PHE A 92 -2.31 23.60 -28.76
C PHE A 92 -3.55 22.74 -28.98
N PRO A 93 -3.70 21.62 -28.23
CA PRO A 93 -4.92 20.83 -28.26
C PRO A 93 -6.12 21.64 -27.77
N LEU A 94 -7.30 21.27 -28.28
CA LEU A 94 -8.59 21.78 -27.84
C LEU A 94 -9.13 20.87 -26.74
N GLY A 95 -9.64 21.48 -25.68
CA GLY A 95 -10.30 20.77 -24.60
C GLY A 95 -11.44 21.56 -23.98
N HIS A 96 -12.23 20.87 -23.18
CA HIS A 96 -13.36 21.45 -22.46
C HIS A 96 -13.21 21.30 -20.95
N TYR A 97 -13.84 22.22 -20.24
CA TYR A 97 -13.92 22.22 -18.79
C TYR A 97 -14.86 21.12 -18.30
N VAL A 98 -14.43 20.36 -17.29
CA VAL A 98 -15.21 19.28 -16.67
C VAL A 98 -15.75 19.70 -15.31
N LYS A 99 -14.85 20.06 -14.38
CA LYS A 99 -15.22 20.44 -13.01
C LYS A 99 -14.17 21.33 -12.35
N THR A 100 -14.59 22.05 -11.32
CA THR A 100 -13.73 22.82 -10.43
C THR A 100 -13.45 21.98 -9.18
N LEU A 101 -12.20 21.95 -8.73
CA LEU A 101 -11.81 21.26 -7.51
C LEU A 101 -11.86 22.21 -6.31
N GLY A 102 -11.21 23.36 -6.42
CA GLY A 102 -11.15 24.35 -5.34
C GLY A 102 -10.12 25.43 -5.60
N VAL A 103 -9.75 26.18 -4.55
CA VAL A 103 -8.82 27.32 -4.63
C VAL A 103 -7.37 26.83 -4.68
N ILE A 104 -6.53 27.52 -5.44
CA ILE A 104 -5.10 27.20 -5.51
C ILE A 104 -4.45 27.42 -4.14
N GLY A 105 -3.65 26.44 -3.68
CA GLY A 105 -2.96 26.50 -2.39
C GLY A 105 -3.77 25.99 -1.20
N ASP A 106 -5.05 25.67 -1.38
CA ASP A 106 -5.81 24.94 -0.36
C ASP A 106 -5.35 23.47 -0.29
N LYS A 107 -5.16 22.97 0.94
CA LYS A 107 -4.62 21.64 1.20
C LYS A 107 -5.50 20.54 0.63
N GLU A 108 -6.82 20.64 0.81
CA GLU A 108 -7.76 19.63 0.33
C GLU A 108 -7.78 19.60 -1.20
N THR A 109 -7.79 20.79 -1.81
CA THR A 109 -7.76 20.96 -3.26
C THR A 109 -6.49 20.37 -3.89
N GLU A 110 -5.30 20.70 -3.37
CA GLU A 110 -4.03 20.17 -3.90
C GLU A 110 -3.92 18.65 -3.68
N THR A 111 -4.45 18.15 -2.56
CA THR A 111 -4.51 16.69 -2.33
C THR A 111 -5.40 16.01 -3.36
N GLN A 112 -6.57 16.55 -3.68
CA GLN A 112 -7.46 15.99 -4.71
C GLN A 112 -6.85 16.07 -6.12
N VAL A 113 -6.15 17.15 -6.44
CA VAL A 113 -5.38 17.28 -7.68
C VAL A 113 -4.36 16.17 -7.79
N LEU A 114 -3.57 15.93 -6.74
CA LEU A 114 -2.55 14.88 -6.69
C LEU A 114 -3.16 13.50 -6.94
N LEU A 115 -4.29 13.20 -6.29
CA LEU A 115 -4.98 11.91 -6.40
C LEU A 115 -5.50 11.67 -7.82
N LEU A 116 -6.13 12.67 -8.44
CA LEU A 116 -6.62 12.57 -9.82
C LEU A 116 -5.48 12.45 -10.85
N GLU A 117 -4.37 13.15 -10.64
CA GLU A 117 -3.20 13.08 -11.52
C GLU A 117 -2.49 11.71 -11.48
N HIS A 118 -2.59 10.99 -10.37
CA HIS A 118 -2.02 9.64 -10.23
C HIS A 118 -3.06 8.53 -10.40
N ASP A 119 -4.29 8.89 -10.81
CA ASP A 119 -5.41 7.96 -11.00
C ASP A 119 -5.71 7.11 -9.75
N ILE A 120 -5.57 7.73 -8.57
CA ILE A 120 -5.80 7.07 -7.29
C ILE A 120 -7.29 7.21 -6.93
N PRO A 121 -8.05 6.11 -6.84
CA PRO A 121 -9.46 6.16 -6.50
C PRO A 121 -9.66 6.68 -5.08
N CYS A 122 -10.23 7.87 -4.97
CA CYS A 122 -10.53 8.53 -3.69
C CYS A 122 -12.04 8.56 -3.38
N GLN A 123 -12.85 7.81 -4.13
CA GLN A 123 -14.30 7.77 -3.98
C GLN A 123 -14.68 6.90 -2.78
N GLN A 124 -15.83 7.22 -2.19
CA GLN A 124 -16.42 6.37 -1.15
C GLN A 124 -16.85 5.03 -1.74
N PHE A 125 -16.79 3.98 -0.93
CA PHE A 125 -17.23 2.65 -1.34
C PHE A 125 -18.72 2.66 -1.71
N SER A 126 -19.07 1.97 -2.79
CA SER A 126 -20.47 1.88 -3.22
C SER A 126 -21.31 1.01 -2.28
N ASP A 127 -22.63 1.22 -2.27
CA ASP A 127 -23.55 0.41 -1.46
C ASP A 127 -23.47 -1.08 -1.79
N LYS A 128 -23.12 -1.43 -3.03
CA LYS A 128 -22.90 -2.83 -3.45
C LYS A 128 -21.74 -3.46 -2.70
N VAL A 129 -20.66 -2.71 -2.51
CA VAL A 129 -19.46 -3.13 -1.76
C VAL A 129 -19.80 -3.27 -0.27
N LEU A 130 -20.51 -2.28 0.29
CA LEU A 130 -20.88 -2.29 1.70
C LEU A 130 -21.83 -3.44 2.07
N LYS A 131 -22.69 -3.88 1.14
CA LYS A 131 -23.57 -5.04 1.33
C LYS A 131 -22.83 -6.39 1.39
N CYS A 132 -21.60 -6.47 0.89
CA CYS A 132 -20.77 -7.66 1.01
C CYS A 132 -20.10 -7.80 2.38
N LEU A 133 -20.22 -6.80 3.25
CA LEU A 133 -19.60 -6.83 4.57
C LEU A 133 -20.38 -7.75 5.52
N PRO A 134 -19.67 -8.44 6.44
CA PRO A 134 -20.33 -9.18 7.52
C PRO A 134 -21.07 -8.22 8.47
N PRO A 135 -22.01 -8.73 9.28
CA PRO A 135 -22.77 -7.91 10.22
C PRO A 135 -21.86 -7.28 11.29
N ALA A 136 -22.33 -6.18 11.88
CA ALA A 136 -21.54 -5.36 12.81
C ALA A 136 -21.15 -6.10 14.10
N ASP A 137 -21.94 -7.08 14.52
CA ASP A 137 -21.80 -7.92 15.70
C ASP A 137 -21.10 -9.27 15.39
N TRP A 138 -20.33 -9.32 14.31
CA TRP A 138 -19.62 -10.53 13.91
C TRP A 138 -18.64 -11.00 15.01
N THR A 139 -18.75 -12.27 15.37
CA THR A 139 -17.89 -12.93 16.36
C THR A 139 -17.48 -14.32 15.87
N ILE A 140 -16.38 -14.83 16.42
CA ILE A 140 -15.89 -16.17 16.07
C ILE A 140 -16.75 -17.23 16.74
N THR A 141 -17.51 -17.96 15.93
CA THR A 141 -18.31 -19.11 16.35
C THR A 141 -17.58 -20.44 16.06
N PRO A 142 -17.91 -21.53 16.77
CA PRO A 142 -17.38 -22.87 16.48
C PRO A 142 -17.65 -23.37 15.06
N GLU A 143 -18.71 -22.86 14.43
CA GLU A 143 -19.11 -23.21 13.06
C GLU A 143 -18.17 -22.58 12.04
N ASN A 144 -17.84 -21.29 12.22
CA ASN A 144 -16.96 -20.53 11.32
C ASN A 144 -15.47 -20.88 11.52
N SER A 145 -15.13 -21.48 12.66
CA SER A 145 -13.77 -21.91 12.98
C SER A 145 -13.43 -23.33 12.55
N LYS A 146 -14.38 -24.05 11.93
CA LYS A 146 -14.16 -25.43 11.49
C LYS A 146 -12.98 -25.53 10.51
N GLY A 147 -12.02 -26.39 10.83
CA GLY A 147 -10.80 -26.57 10.04
C GLY A 147 -9.70 -25.55 10.31
N ARG A 148 -9.87 -24.64 11.29
CA ARG A 148 -8.81 -23.73 11.77
C ARG A 148 -8.11 -24.33 12.99
N THR A 149 -6.80 -24.14 13.06
CA THR A 149 -5.98 -24.53 14.21
C THR A 149 -6.09 -23.47 15.30
N ASP A 150 -6.33 -23.89 16.54
CA ASP A 150 -6.39 -22.97 17.67
C ASP A 150 -4.98 -22.65 18.17
N LEU A 151 -4.49 -21.44 17.87
CA LEU A 151 -3.18 -20.91 18.28
C LEU A 151 -3.34 -19.77 19.29
N ARG A 152 -4.45 -19.75 20.06
CA ARG A 152 -4.64 -18.78 21.15
C ARG A 152 -3.75 -19.06 22.36
N HIS A 153 -3.13 -20.23 22.43
CA HIS A 153 -2.13 -20.57 23.43
C HIS A 153 -0.77 -19.95 23.07
N LEU A 154 0.03 -19.59 24.07
CA LEU A 154 1.34 -18.96 23.87
C LEU A 154 2.33 -19.92 23.19
N PRO A 155 3.30 -19.40 22.40
CA PRO A 155 4.30 -20.24 21.74
C PRO A 155 5.18 -20.96 22.76
N VAL A 156 5.44 -22.23 22.44
CA VAL A 156 6.09 -23.24 23.28
C VAL A 156 7.50 -23.48 22.71
N LEU A 157 8.53 -23.43 23.56
CA LEU A 157 9.79 -24.10 23.24
C LEU A 157 9.46 -25.58 23.04
N LEU A 158 9.73 -26.13 21.85
CA LEU A 158 9.36 -27.50 21.56
C LEU A 158 10.11 -28.46 22.52
N PRO A 159 9.51 -29.60 22.92
CA PRO A 159 10.13 -30.54 23.86
C PRO A 159 11.49 -31.09 23.41
N ASN A 160 11.80 -30.98 22.11
CA ASN A 160 13.05 -31.37 21.47
C ASN A 160 14.18 -30.32 21.60
N GLY A 161 13.92 -29.16 22.21
CA GLY A 161 14.89 -28.06 22.35
C GLY A 161 14.98 -27.15 21.12
N HIS A 162 14.14 -27.36 20.10
CA HIS A 162 14.00 -26.44 18.96
C HIS A 162 13.06 -25.28 19.28
N ILE A 163 13.15 -24.21 18.49
CA ILE A 163 12.30 -23.03 18.63
C ILE A 163 11.28 -23.01 17.50
N GLU A 164 10.01 -22.88 17.85
CA GLU A 164 8.97 -22.57 16.88
C GLU A 164 8.80 -21.06 16.77
N VAL A 165 8.87 -20.53 15.55
CA VAL A 165 8.61 -19.12 15.24
C VAL A 165 7.35 -19.05 14.37
N GLY A 166 6.36 -18.27 14.80
CA GLY A 166 5.13 -18.05 14.06
C GLY A 166 5.04 -16.64 13.49
N VAL A 167 4.68 -16.52 12.22
CA VAL A 167 4.18 -15.26 11.62
C VAL A 167 2.70 -15.44 11.33
N HIS A 168 1.89 -14.54 11.88
CA HIS A 168 0.44 -14.57 11.76
C HIS A 168 -0.03 -13.36 10.95
N ILE A 169 -0.67 -13.60 9.81
CA ILE A 169 -1.21 -12.58 8.91
C ILE A 169 -2.74 -12.60 9.01
N ALA A 170 -3.40 -11.45 9.02
CA ALA A 170 -4.86 -11.39 9.07
C ALA A 170 -5.52 -12.16 7.90
N ASP A 171 -6.50 -13.01 8.18
CA ASP A 171 -7.17 -13.83 7.16
C ASP A 171 -8.28 -13.05 6.44
N VAL A 172 -7.90 -12.12 5.58
CA VAL A 172 -8.83 -11.34 4.74
C VAL A 172 -9.63 -12.24 3.80
N THR A 173 -9.07 -13.40 3.40
CA THR A 173 -9.71 -14.35 2.47
C THR A 173 -10.97 -14.99 3.03
N HIS A 174 -11.20 -14.89 4.35
CA HIS A 174 -12.45 -15.33 4.96
C HIS A 174 -13.60 -14.34 4.71
N PHE A 175 -13.30 -13.05 4.59
CA PHE A 175 -14.30 -11.99 4.50
C PHE A 175 -14.52 -11.48 3.06
N VAL A 176 -13.54 -11.69 2.18
CA VAL A 176 -13.60 -11.25 0.78
C VAL A 176 -13.71 -12.48 -0.11
N GLU A 177 -14.91 -12.71 -0.64
CA GLU A 177 -15.14 -13.80 -1.60
C GLU A 177 -14.72 -13.38 -3.01
N ALA A 178 -14.09 -14.30 -3.74
CA ALA A 178 -13.64 -14.08 -5.11
C ALA A 178 -14.83 -13.75 -6.04
N GLY A 179 -14.68 -12.70 -6.85
CA GLY A 179 -15.72 -12.23 -7.76
C GLY A 179 -16.85 -11.43 -7.10
N SER A 180 -16.79 -11.19 -5.78
CA SER A 180 -17.72 -10.29 -5.10
C SER A 180 -17.49 -8.83 -5.53
N ALA A 181 -18.48 -7.96 -5.30
CA ALA A 181 -18.31 -6.53 -5.58
C ALA A 181 -17.16 -5.91 -4.76
N LEU A 182 -16.94 -6.43 -3.54
CA LEU A 182 -15.83 -6.03 -2.69
C LEU A 182 -14.47 -6.45 -3.24
N ASP A 183 -14.37 -7.66 -3.80
CA ASP A 183 -13.15 -8.16 -4.45
C ASP A 183 -12.79 -7.33 -5.69
N LEU A 184 -13.78 -7.03 -6.55
CA LEU A 184 -13.58 -6.20 -7.74
C LEU A 184 -13.13 -4.78 -7.40
N GLU A 185 -13.73 -4.17 -6.38
CA GLU A 185 -13.31 -2.83 -5.90
C GLU A 185 -11.90 -2.87 -5.29
N ALA A 186 -11.59 -3.91 -4.51
CA ALA A 186 -10.25 -4.08 -3.95
C ALA A 186 -9.19 -4.28 -5.05
N ALA A 187 -9.54 -5.03 -6.10
CA ALA A 187 -8.68 -5.26 -7.27
C ALA A 187 -8.46 -3.97 -8.09
N ASP A 188 -9.49 -3.15 -8.26
CA ASP A 188 -9.39 -1.85 -8.93
C ASP A 188 -8.49 -0.88 -8.16
N ARG A 189 -8.64 -0.82 -6.82
CA ARG A 189 -7.76 -0.01 -5.95
C ARG A 189 -6.33 -0.54 -5.90
N GLY A 190 -6.15 -1.86 -5.87
CA GLY A 190 -4.88 -2.57 -5.87
C GLY A 190 -4.04 -2.44 -4.59
N THR A 191 -3.97 -1.25 -3.99
CA THR A 191 -3.20 -0.97 -2.77
C THR A 191 -3.83 0.17 -1.96
N SER A 192 -3.62 0.17 -0.65
CA SER A 192 -3.91 1.34 0.18
C SER A 192 -2.85 2.41 -0.05
N THR A 193 -3.26 3.65 -0.29
CA THR A 193 -2.34 4.78 -0.49
C THR A 193 -2.22 5.60 0.79
N TYR A 194 -0.99 5.82 1.24
CA TYR A 194 -0.69 6.62 2.43
C TYR A 194 -0.19 8.00 2.01
N LEU A 195 -0.93 9.04 2.40
CA LEU A 195 -0.53 10.43 2.34
C LEU A 195 -0.15 10.90 3.76
N VAL A 196 0.41 12.11 3.86
CA VAL A 196 0.84 12.68 5.15
C VAL A 196 -0.33 12.77 6.16
N ASP A 197 -1.50 13.20 5.70
CA ASP A 197 -2.67 13.41 6.59
C ASP A 197 -3.81 12.41 6.37
N LYS A 198 -3.75 11.62 5.30
CA LYS A 198 -4.86 10.77 4.87
C LYS A 198 -4.36 9.39 4.47
N ARG A 199 -5.16 8.39 4.81
CA ARG A 199 -5.00 7.02 4.33
C ARG A 199 -6.19 6.68 3.46
N LEU A 200 -5.94 6.33 2.20
CA LEU A 200 -6.95 5.83 1.29
C LEU A 200 -6.92 4.30 1.34
N ASP A 201 -7.94 3.73 1.98
CA ASP A 201 -8.00 2.30 2.22
C ASP A 201 -8.45 1.53 0.97
N MET A 202 -7.79 0.39 0.73
CA MET A 202 -8.17 -0.60 -0.29
C MET A 202 -9.48 -1.30 0.09
N LEU A 203 -9.70 -1.57 1.38
CA LEU A 203 -10.89 -2.25 1.90
C LEU A 203 -11.67 -1.29 2.82
N PRO A 204 -12.99 -1.49 2.99
CA PRO A 204 -13.79 -0.69 3.91
C PRO A 204 -13.24 -0.69 5.33
N GLY A 205 -13.31 0.46 6.00
CA GLY A 205 -12.74 0.68 7.34
C GLY A 205 -13.18 -0.32 8.40
N PHE A 206 -14.41 -0.83 8.29
CA PHE A 206 -14.97 -1.87 9.18
C PHE A 206 -14.12 -3.16 9.14
N LEU A 207 -13.74 -3.63 7.95
CA LEU A 207 -12.87 -4.81 7.82
C LEU A 207 -11.45 -4.52 8.30
N THR A 208 -10.87 -3.39 7.87
CA THR A 208 -9.46 -3.10 8.16
C THR A 208 -9.19 -2.78 9.62
N THR A 209 -10.15 -2.17 10.32
CA THR A 209 -9.95 -1.65 11.68
C THR A 209 -10.48 -2.59 12.76
N GLN A 210 -11.57 -3.33 12.49
CA GLN A 210 -12.22 -4.16 13.52
C GLN A 210 -12.01 -5.67 13.29
N LEU A 211 -12.19 -6.17 12.06
CA LEU A 211 -12.21 -7.63 11.82
C LEU A 211 -10.84 -8.21 11.46
N CYS A 212 -10.07 -7.50 10.63
CA CYS A 212 -8.77 -7.93 10.16
C CYS A 212 -7.60 -7.28 10.92
N SER A 213 -7.87 -6.28 11.77
CA SER A 213 -6.85 -5.71 12.64
C SER A 213 -6.61 -6.66 13.80
N LEU A 214 -5.41 -7.21 13.94
CA LEU A 214 -5.07 -8.18 15.00
C LEU A 214 -4.88 -7.50 16.36
N THR A 215 -5.98 -7.00 16.92
CA THR A 215 -5.98 -6.29 18.21
C THR A 215 -5.82 -7.26 19.38
N SER A 216 -5.44 -6.72 20.55
CA SER A 216 -5.19 -7.53 21.74
C SER A 216 -6.43 -7.87 22.58
N THR A 217 -7.60 -7.35 22.21
CA THR A 217 -8.84 -7.52 22.97
C THR A 217 -9.61 -8.76 22.55
N ASP A 218 -9.57 -9.09 21.26
CA ASP A 218 -10.48 -10.05 20.65
C ASP A 218 -9.73 -11.23 19.98
N ASP A 219 -10.48 -12.30 19.69
CA ASP A 219 -9.98 -13.40 18.87
C ASP A 219 -10.08 -13.02 17.40
N HIS A 220 -9.03 -13.31 16.63
CA HIS A 220 -8.96 -12.96 15.21
C HIS A 220 -8.63 -14.19 14.37
N PHE A 221 -9.17 -14.22 13.16
CA PHE A 221 -8.75 -15.18 12.14
C PHE A 221 -7.45 -14.74 11.50
N ALA A 222 -6.50 -15.68 11.46
CA ALA A 222 -5.20 -15.49 10.85
C ALA A 222 -4.86 -16.64 9.91
N PHE A 223 -4.00 -16.35 8.96
CA PHE A 223 -3.21 -17.32 8.25
C PHE A 223 -1.82 -17.34 8.89
N SER A 224 -1.44 -18.50 9.40
CA SER A 224 -0.21 -18.68 10.18
C SER A 224 0.81 -19.49 9.41
N VAL A 225 2.05 -19.01 9.45
CA VAL A 225 3.23 -19.74 9.00
C VAL A 225 4.09 -20.03 10.21
N LEU A 226 4.30 -21.31 10.50
CA LEU A 226 5.07 -21.79 11.64
C LEU A 226 6.37 -22.40 11.11
N TRP A 227 7.50 -21.92 11.63
CA TRP A 227 8.83 -22.45 11.32
C TRP A 227 9.39 -23.16 12.53
N GLU A 228 9.85 -24.40 12.35
CA GLU A 228 10.70 -25.07 13.32
C GLU A 228 12.16 -24.70 13.04
N LEU A 229 12.79 -24.01 13.99
CA LEU A 229 14.16 -23.53 13.89
C LEU A 229 15.07 -24.32 14.82
N LYS A 230 16.12 -24.91 14.25
CA LYS A 230 17.26 -25.40 15.00
C LYS A 230 18.24 -24.26 15.24
N ILE A 231 18.59 -24.09 16.51
CA ILE A 231 19.59 -23.14 16.95
C ILE A 231 20.85 -23.92 17.30
N GLU A 232 21.93 -23.69 16.55
CA GLU A 232 23.25 -24.27 16.88
C GLU A 232 24.11 -23.19 17.53
N GLY A 233 24.66 -23.47 18.70
CA GLY A 233 25.51 -22.55 19.47
C GLY A 233 26.45 -23.30 20.42
N ASN A 234 27.60 -22.70 20.75
CA ASN A 234 28.49 -23.23 21.78
C ASN A 234 28.05 -22.69 23.15
N GLU A 235 28.24 -23.48 24.21
CA GLU A 235 27.90 -23.12 25.59
C GLU A 235 28.42 -21.71 25.92
N VAL A 236 27.55 -20.86 26.46
CA VAL A 236 27.68 -19.41 26.66
C VAL A 236 27.20 -18.56 25.47
N ARG A 237 25.87 -18.39 25.36
CA ARG A 237 25.20 -17.21 24.76
C ARG A 237 25.62 -16.80 23.33
N VAL A 238 26.26 -17.68 22.57
CA VAL A 238 26.62 -17.44 21.18
C VAL A 238 26.00 -18.54 20.35
N ILE A 239 24.80 -18.26 19.84
CA ILE A 239 24.30 -19.03 18.71
C ILE A 239 25.28 -18.76 17.55
N LEU A 240 25.48 -19.72 16.66
CA LEU A 240 26.35 -19.64 15.49
C LEU A 240 25.50 -19.64 14.22
N CYS A 241 24.51 -20.53 14.13
CA CYS A 241 23.69 -20.71 12.95
C CYS A 241 22.21 -20.94 13.31
N VAL A 242 21.33 -20.47 12.43
CA VAL A 242 19.88 -20.77 12.47
C VAL A 242 19.57 -21.59 11.23
N HIS A 243 19.03 -22.79 11.45
CA HIS A 243 18.60 -23.70 10.40
C HIS A 243 17.08 -23.89 10.48
N VAL A 244 16.40 -23.68 9.35
CA VAL A 244 14.98 -24.02 9.22
C VAL A 244 14.90 -25.53 9.01
N ILE A 245 14.20 -26.22 9.89
CA ILE A 245 13.97 -27.67 9.81
C ILE A 245 12.71 -27.93 9.00
N ASP A 246 11.61 -27.33 9.43
CA ASP A 246 10.29 -27.54 8.82
C ASP A 246 9.49 -26.24 8.77
N VAL A 247 8.51 -26.21 7.86
CA VAL A 247 7.59 -25.08 7.65
C VAL A 247 6.16 -25.61 7.52
N SER A 248 5.28 -25.17 8.42
CA SER A 248 3.87 -25.50 8.40
C SER A 248 3.00 -24.28 8.09
N PHE A 249 1.98 -24.48 7.26
CA PHE A 249 1.02 -23.45 6.86
C PHE A 249 -0.38 -23.86 7.33
N CYS A 250 -1.05 -23.00 8.09
CA CYS A 250 -2.40 -23.29 8.55
C CYS A 250 -3.28 -22.03 8.66
N LYS A 251 -4.58 -22.20 8.43
CA LYS A 251 -5.56 -21.22 8.90
C LYS A 251 -5.73 -21.41 10.40
N SER A 252 -5.71 -20.32 11.15
CA SER A 252 -5.72 -20.37 12.61
C SER A 252 -6.62 -19.31 13.24
N ILE A 253 -6.81 -19.47 14.54
CA ILE A 253 -7.39 -18.47 15.43
C ILE A 253 -6.29 -18.03 16.39
N ILE A 254 -6.09 -16.73 16.52
CA ILE A 254 -5.10 -16.16 17.42
C ILE A 254 -5.73 -15.12 18.33
N ARG A 255 -5.07 -14.86 19.46
CA ARG A 255 -5.35 -13.71 20.32
C ARG A 255 -4.05 -12.97 20.57
N SER A 256 -3.96 -11.75 20.08
CA SER A 256 -2.77 -10.93 20.34
C SER A 256 -2.69 -10.58 21.82
N ILE A 257 -1.50 -10.65 22.41
CA ILE A 257 -1.29 -10.34 23.83
C ILE A 257 -1.14 -8.83 24.04
N ALA A 258 -0.53 -8.15 23.06
CA ALA A 258 -0.24 -6.73 23.10
C ALA A 258 -0.08 -6.16 21.69
N SER A 259 -0.51 -4.91 21.50
CA SER A 259 -0.14 -4.08 20.35
C SER A 259 0.90 -3.08 20.84
N LEU A 260 2.12 -3.16 20.29
CA LEU A 260 3.25 -2.32 20.70
C LEU A 260 3.63 -1.34 19.58
N SER A 261 3.98 -0.12 19.97
CA SER A 261 4.77 0.78 19.12
C SER A 261 6.24 0.36 19.07
N TYR A 262 6.98 0.81 18.06
CA TYR A 262 8.42 0.54 17.97
C TYR A 262 9.20 1.04 19.20
N GLY A 263 8.81 2.19 19.77
CA GLY A 263 9.46 2.74 20.97
C GLY A 263 9.23 1.85 22.19
N GLU A 264 8.01 1.39 22.41
CA GLU A 264 7.69 0.48 23.52
C GLU A 264 8.37 -0.88 23.37
N ALA A 265 8.41 -1.43 22.14
CA ALA A 265 9.11 -2.67 21.85
C ALA A 265 10.63 -2.55 22.11
N GLN A 266 11.23 -1.40 21.75
CA GLN A 266 12.64 -1.13 22.03
C GLN A 266 12.92 -1.03 23.53
N VAL A 267 12.04 -0.36 24.29
CA VAL A 267 12.16 -0.31 25.77
C VAL A 267 12.13 -1.71 26.38
N LEU A 268 11.27 -2.60 25.90
CA LEU A 268 11.24 -4.00 26.36
C LEU A 268 12.48 -4.81 25.94
N LEU A 269 13.04 -4.52 24.78
CA LEU A 269 14.27 -5.14 24.29
C LEU A 269 15.47 -4.74 25.16
N ASP A 270 15.58 -3.47 25.53
CA ASP A 270 16.70 -2.91 26.28
C ASP A 270 16.58 -3.17 27.79
N ASP A 271 15.37 -3.32 28.33
CA ASP A 271 15.12 -3.52 29.76
C ASP A 271 15.65 -4.91 30.22
N PRO A 272 16.68 -4.98 31.08
CA PRO A 272 17.21 -6.25 31.58
C PRO A 272 16.21 -7.00 32.48
N ALA A 273 15.23 -6.31 33.07
CA ALA A 273 14.20 -6.91 33.91
C ALA A 273 13.02 -7.50 33.11
N SER A 274 12.95 -7.26 31.80
CA SER A 274 11.90 -7.77 30.92
C SER A 274 12.10 -9.23 30.47
N GLY A 275 13.01 -9.97 31.13
CA GLY A 275 13.30 -11.39 30.87
C GLY A 275 14.60 -11.61 30.10
N SER A 276 15.05 -12.86 30.03
CA SER A 276 16.20 -13.28 29.23
C SER A 276 15.75 -13.93 27.93
N SER A 277 16.62 -13.94 26.93
CA SER A 277 16.37 -14.75 25.73
C SER A 277 16.29 -16.24 26.10
N TYR A 278 15.43 -16.97 25.40
CA TYR A 278 15.23 -18.42 25.53
C TYR A 278 14.66 -18.88 26.88
N LEU A 279 13.90 -18.03 27.57
CA LEU A 279 13.21 -18.45 28.80
C LEU A 279 12.20 -19.56 28.52
N GLN A 280 12.26 -20.63 29.33
CA GLN A 280 11.24 -21.67 29.36
C GLN A 280 9.93 -21.07 29.88
N ALA A 281 8.88 -21.10 29.05
CA ALA A 281 7.54 -20.77 29.51
C ALA A 281 7.05 -21.89 30.45
N SER A 282 6.73 -21.53 31.70
CA SER A 282 5.97 -22.39 32.60
C SER A 282 4.51 -22.44 32.12
N SER A 283 3.90 -23.62 32.15
CA SER A 283 2.59 -23.96 31.58
C SER A 283 1.38 -23.34 32.33
N ALA A 284 1.54 -22.20 32.98
CA ALA A 284 0.49 -21.55 33.77
C ALA A 284 0.01 -20.25 33.10
N THR A 285 -1.30 -19.99 33.19
CA THR A 285 -1.92 -18.74 32.74
C THR A 285 -1.20 -17.53 33.36
N PRO A 286 -0.59 -16.63 32.55
CA PRO A 286 0.28 -15.60 33.07
C PRO A 286 -0.49 -14.46 33.77
N SER A 287 -0.04 -14.09 34.97
CA SER A 287 -0.34 -12.83 35.65
C SER A 287 0.12 -11.63 34.80
N LYS A 288 -0.33 -10.39 35.11
CA LYS A 288 0.14 -9.16 34.42
C LYS A 288 1.67 -9.03 34.43
N ALA A 289 2.34 -9.49 35.49
CA ALA A 289 3.81 -9.50 35.57
C ALA A 289 4.44 -10.53 34.62
N ASP A 290 3.81 -11.71 34.49
CA ASP A 290 4.27 -12.79 33.62
C ASP A 290 4.11 -12.44 32.13
N LYS A 291 3.12 -11.60 31.78
CA LYS A 291 2.94 -11.09 30.41
C LYS A 291 4.11 -10.22 29.95
N LYS A 292 4.59 -9.31 30.80
CA LYS A 292 5.75 -8.44 30.47
C LYS A 292 7.01 -9.29 30.29
N LEU A 293 7.22 -10.26 31.18
CA LEU A 293 8.36 -11.17 31.13
C LEU A 293 8.33 -12.05 29.87
N THR A 294 7.16 -12.61 29.52
CA THR A 294 7.01 -13.46 28.35
C THR A 294 7.23 -12.67 27.06
N LEU A 295 6.62 -11.49 26.95
CA LEU A 295 6.74 -10.61 25.78
C LEU A 295 8.18 -10.13 25.59
N GLY A 296 8.85 -9.68 26.65
CA GLY A 296 10.24 -9.24 26.58
C GLY A 296 11.21 -10.39 26.25
N SER A 297 10.99 -11.59 26.80
CA SER A 297 11.79 -12.77 26.46
C SER A 297 11.65 -13.15 24.98
N GLY A 298 10.42 -13.14 24.45
CA GLY A 298 10.13 -13.43 23.05
C GLY A 298 10.75 -12.40 22.10
N ILE A 299 10.60 -11.11 22.40
CA ILE A 299 11.20 -10.02 21.61
C ILE A 299 12.72 -10.16 21.54
N LYS A 300 13.38 -10.47 22.67
CA LYS A 300 14.84 -10.68 22.73
C LYS A 300 15.27 -11.88 21.88
N THR A 301 14.58 -13.02 22.00
CA THR A 301 14.86 -14.21 21.18
C THR A 301 14.65 -13.93 19.69
N LEU A 302 13.58 -13.24 19.31
CA LEU A 302 13.32 -12.88 17.91
C LEU A 302 14.37 -11.91 17.37
N ASN A 303 14.83 -10.94 18.17
CA ASN A 303 15.89 -10.02 17.78
C ASN A 303 17.23 -10.74 17.52
N ASP A 304 17.59 -11.69 18.38
CA ASP A 304 18.79 -12.52 18.20
C ASP A 304 18.73 -13.31 16.87
N ILE A 305 17.57 -13.91 16.57
CA ILE A 305 17.34 -14.63 15.31
C ILE A 305 17.40 -13.67 14.11
N ALA A 306 16.75 -12.52 14.20
CA ALA A 306 16.69 -11.52 13.14
C ALA A 306 18.10 -11.00 12.76
N MET A 307 18.96 -10.72 13.73
CA MET A 307 20.33 -10.27 13.49
C MET A 307 21.15 -11.28 12.69
N ARG A 308 20.93 -12.57 12.94
CA ARG A 308 21.64 -13.67 12.25
C ARG A 308 21.13 -13.87 10.84
N LEU A 309 19.81 -13.87 10.66
CA LEU A 309 19.19 -13.96 9.34
C LEU A 309 19.62 -12.77 8.48
N LYS A 310 19.72 -11.57 9.05
CA LYS A 310 20.26 -10.38 8.39
C LYS A 310 21.73 -10.57 7.97
N ALA A 311 22.59 -11.07 8.86
CA ALA A 311 23.99 -11.33 8.54
C ALA A 311 24.14 -12.37 7.42
N LYS A 312 23.39 -13.47 7.48
CA LYS A 312 23.34 -14.51 6.44
C LYS A 312 22.85 -13.96 5.10
N ARG A 313 21.83 -13.09 5.11
CA ARG A 313 21.34 -12.42 3.90
C ARG A 313 22.42 -11.54 3.28
N ILE A 314 23.11 -10.72 4.08
CA ILE A 314 24.19 -9.85 3.58
C ILE A 314 25.34 -10.67 2.98
N GLN A 315 25.64 -11.84 3.54
CA GLN A 315 26.64 -12.76 2.98
C GLN A 315 26.21 -13.41 1.66
N ALA A 316 24.90 -13.52 1.41
CA ALA A 316 24.36 -14.13 0.19
C ALA A 316 24.35 -13.17 -1.03
N GLY A 317 24.58 -11.88 -0.82
CA GLY A 317 24.50 -10.81 -1.84
C GLY A 317 23.13 -10.16 -1.91
#